data_AF-L8JMF0-F1
#
_entry.id   AF-L8JMF0-F1
#
_cell.length_a   1.000
_cell.length_b   1.000
_cell.length_c   1.000
_cell.angle_alpha   90.00
_cell.angle_beta   90.00
_cell.angle_gamma   90.00
#
_symmetry.space_group_name_H-M   'P 1'
#
loop_
_entity.id
_entity.type
_entity.pdbx_description
1 polymer ?
#
loop_
_entity_poly.entity_id
_entity_poly.type
_entity_poly.pdbx_seq_one_letter_code
_entity_poly.pdbx_strand_id
1 'polypeptide(L)'
;MGKILLSLTLAFIAGCASKPSELSWTDYQEWLQKNGQAVAREKVINDLKLRAQFLPADFLAYSEYEQLTSAKTGTFDSLLKEYKCGLSFKLSLLADKQTTNLMYHGISTMNEYKQRVSLLSFNSEQFIALNVGDDRFKPVLTAFEGYNELSNRLTFSVVFTPDGYHCGVFDEHAEELTLTFDDPYWGTGTSHFLFRKSDIQSIPKLIIAKRSL
;
A
#
# COMPACT_ATOMS: atom_id res chain seq x y z
N MET A 1 -60.51 -11.57 31.93
CA MET A 1 -60.21 -11.86 30.51
C MET A 1 -58.80 -11.35 30.22
N GLY A 2 -57.83 -12.26 30.25
CA GLY A 2 -56.40 -11.94 30.27
C GLY A 2 -55.80 -11.78 28.87
N LYS A 3 -54.93 -10.78 28.74
CA LYS A 3 -54.22 -10.36 27.53
C LYS A 3 -53.17 -11.41 27.13
N ILE A 4 -53.13 -11.79 25.86
CA ILE A 4 -51.99 -12.52 25.26
C ILE A 4 -51.24 -11.52 24.38
N LEU A 5 -50.12 -11.02 24.91
CA LEU A 5 -49.13 -10.24 24.17
C LEU A 5 -48.20 -11.26 23.49
N LEU A 6 -48.32 -11.43 22.17
CA LEU A 6 -47.42 -12.26 21.38
C LEU A 6 -46.16 -11.43 21.07
N SER A 7 -45.09 -11.64 21.85
CA SER A 7 -43.78 -11.02 21.60
C SER A 7 -43.03 -11.86 20.56
N LEU A 8 -42.92 -11.34 19.34
CA LEU A 8 -42.18 -11.96 18.24
C LEU A 8 -40.72 -11.53 18.34
N THR A 9 -39.90 -12.30 19.06
CA THR A 9 -38.46 -12.06 19.18
C THR A 9 -37.77 -12.52 17.89
N LEU A 10 -37.55 -11.58 16.97
CA LEU A 10 -36.80 -11.79 15.74
C LEU A 10 -35.31 -11.99 16.11
N ALA A 11 -34.84 -13.23 16.12
CA ALA A 11 -33.45 -13.57 16.33
C ALA A 11 -32.60 -13.08 15.14
N PHE A 12 -32.01 -11.90 15.26
CA PHE A 12 -30.90 -11.46 14.42
C PHE A 12 -29.69 -12.34 14.76
N ILE A 13 -29.57 -13.48 14.07
CA ILE A 13 -28.31 -14.21 13.98
C ILE A 13 -27.41 -13.36 13.09
N ALA A 14 -26.76 -12.36 13.68
CA ALA A 14 -25.60 -11.73 13.09
C ALA A 14 -24.51 -12.81 13.05
N GLY A 15 -24.50 -13.57 11.96
CA GLY A 15 -23.38 -14.46 11.65
C GLY A 15 -22.13 -13.60 11.60
N CYS A 16 -21.25 -13.78 12.59
CA CYS A 16 -19.85 -13.41 12.45
C CYS A 16 -19.30 -14.24 11.29
N ALA A 17 -19.40 -13.73 10.07
CA ALA A 17 -18.70 -14.29 8.94
C ALA A 17 -17.21 -14.14 9.25
N SER A 18 -16.57 -15.24 9.67
CA SER A 18 -15.14 -15.31 9.85
C SER A 18 -14.47 -14.82 8.57
N LYS A 19 -13.58 -13.83 8.69
CA LYS A 19 -12.80 -13.35 7.53
C LYS A 19 -12.09 -14.57 6.91
N PRO A 20 -12.20 -14.76 5.58
CA PRO A 20 -11.53 -15.89 4.94
C PRO A 20 -10.02 -15.76 5.18
N SER A 21 -9.40 -16.82 5.69
CA SER A 21 -7.95 -16.85 5.94
C SER A 21 -7.14 -17.00 4.66
N GLU A 22 -7.77 -17.48 3.59
CA GLU A 22 -7.15 -17.78 2.31
C GLU A 22 -8.10 -17.44 1.15
N LEU A 23 -7.58 -16.95 0.03
CA LEU A 23 -8.35 -16.52 -1.14
C LEU A 23 -7.69 -16.95 -2.47
N SER A 24 -8.50 -17.19 -3.50
CA SER A 24 -8.01 -17.33 -4.88
C SER A 24 -7.45 -15.99 -5.39
N TRP A 25 -6.69 -15.97 -6.50
CA TRP A 25 -6.15 -14.70 -7.04
C TRP A 25 -7.22 -13.65 -7.33
N THR A 26 -8.30 -14.03 -8.01
CA THR A 26 -9.40 -13.11 -8.33
C THR A 26 -10.04 -12.55 -7.05
N ASP A 27 -10.39 -13.44 -6.10
CA ASP A 27 -11.00 -13.02 -4.83
C ASP A 27 -10.04 -12.18 -3.99
N TYR A 28 -8.73 -12.45 -4.06
CA TYR A 28 -7.68 -11.72 -3.36
C TYR A 28 -7.56 -10.29 -3.90
N GLN A 29 -7.58 -10.10 -5.22
CA GLN A 29 -7.57 -8.78 -5.84
C GLN A 29 -8.83 -7.99 -5.48
N GLU A 30 -10.01 -8.62 -5.57
CA GLU A 30 -11.27 -8.00 -5.15
C GLU A 30 -11.26 -7.64 -3.67
N TRP A 31 -10.72 -8.52 -2.82
CA TRP A 31 -10.58 -8.26 -1.40
C TRP A 31 -9.67 -7.06 -1.14
N LEU A 32 -8.53 -6.93 -1.82
CA LEU A 32 -7.64 -5.78 -1.70
C LEU A 32 -8.31 -4.48 -2.14
N GLN A 33 -9.11 -4.52 -3.20
CA GLN A 33 -9.86 -3.36 -3.67
C GLN A 33 -10.95 -2.95 -2.67
N LYS A 34 -11.74 -3.91 -2.19
CA LYS A 34 -12.88 -3.68 -1.28
C LYS A 34 -12.45 -3.34 0.13
N ASN A 35 -11.42 -4.01 0.65
CA ASN A 35 -10.85 -3.79 1.97
C ASN A 35 -9.66 -2.82 1.90
N GLY A 36 -9.64 -1.95 0.89
CA GLY A 36 -8.59 -0.95 0.69
C GLY A 36 -8.31 -0.12 1.94
N GLN A 37 -9.25 0.05 2.87
CA GLN A 37 -8.99 0.71 4.15
C GLN A 37 -8.06 -0.07 5.09
N ALA A 38 -8.03 -1.41 5.05
CA ALA A 38 -7.11 -2.19 5.87
C ALA A 38 -5.67 -2.01 5.39
N VAL A 39 -5.49 -1.93 4.07
CA VAL A 39 -4.18 -1.88 3.42
C VAL A 39 -3.79 -0.49 2.92
N ALA A 40 -4.66 0.51 3.01
CA ALA A 40 -4.37 1.87 2.55
C ALA A 40 -4.91 2.92 3.52
N ARG A 41 -4.22 4.06 3.53
CA ARG A 41 -4.52 5.25 4.30
C ARG A 41 -4.55 6.43 3.35
N GLU A 42 -5.58 7.26 3.48
CA GLU A 42 -5.76 8.46 2.66
C GLU A 42 -5.80 9.70 3.53
N LYS A 43 -5.24 10.79 3.01
CA LYS A 43 -5.36 12.13 3.57
C LYS A 43 -5.68 13.11 2.44
N VAL A 44 -6.56 14.07 2.72
CA VAL A 44 -6.82 15.19 1.83
C VAL A 44 -6.32 16.44 2.52
N ILE A 45 -5.40 17.15 1.87
CA ILE A 45 -4.80 18.40 2.36
C ILE A 45 -4.91 19.39 1.20
N ASN A 46 -5.63 20.49 1.41
CA ASN A 46 -6.01 21.41 0.34
C ASN A 46 -6.76 20.67 -0.79
N ASP A 47 -6.30 20.80 -2.03
CA ASP A 47 -6.81 20.15 -3.23
C ASP A 47 -6.08 18.84 -3.59
N LEU A 48 -5.23 18.34 -2.67
CA LEU A 48 -4.40 17.16 -2.87
C LEU A 48 -4.87 16.00 -2.01
N LYS A 49 -5.00 14.84 -2.66
CA LYS A 49 -5.21 13.56 -2.00
C LYS A 49 -3.92 12.75 -1.99
N LEU A 50 -3.39 12.51 -0.80
CA LEU A 50 -2.31 11.57 -0.59
C LEU A 50 -2.88 10.22 -0.19
N ARG A 51 -2.31 9.14 -0.75
CA ARG A 51 -2.67 7.77 -0.44
C ARG A 51 -1.42 6.93 -0.24
N ALA A 52 -1.28 6.31 0.92
CA ALA A 52 -0.27 5.29 1.18
C ALA A 52 -0.95 3.93 1.23
N GLN A 53 -0.42 2.93 0.53
CA GLN A 53 -0.97 1.59 0.49
C GLN A 53 0.13 0.56 0.73
N PHE A 54 -0.03 -0.28 1.74
CA PHE A 54 0.78 -1.48 1.94
C PHE A 54 0.50 -2.50 0.82
N LEU A 55 1.56 -3.11 0.29
CA LEU A 55 1.50 -4.11 -0.76
C LEU A 55 1.95 -5.47 -0.18
N PRO A 56 1.04 -6.43 0.01
CA PRO A 56 1.40 -7.74 0.55
C PRO A 56 2.40 -8.49 -0.33
N ALA A 57 3.30 -9.25 0.29
CA ALA A 57 4.31 -10.02 -0.43
C ALA A 57 3.68 -11.04 -1.41
N ASP A 58 2.61 -11.72 -1.01
CA ASP A 58 1.86 -12.66 -1.86
C ASP A 58 1.35 -11.97 -3.15
N PHE A 59 0.84 -10.74 -3.01
CA PHE A 59 0.35 -9.94 -4.14
C PHE A 59 1.48 -9.60 -5.12
N LEU A 60 2.61 -9.14 -4.61
CA LEU A 60 3.77 -8.78 -5.42
C LEU A 60 4.37 -9.99 -6.13
N ALA A 61 4.58 -11.08 -5.39
CA ALA A 61 5.11 -12.32 -5.91
C ALA A 61 4.23 -12.91 -7.02
N TYR A 62 2.91 -12.90 -6.85
CA TYR A 62 1.99 -13.41 -7.87
C TYR A 62 1.91 -12.48 -9.09
N SER A 63 1.88 -11.17 -8.87
CA SER A 63 1.87 -10.18 -9.95
C SER A 63 3.10 -10.30 -10.86
N GLU A 64 4.27 -10.60 -10.28
CA GLU A 64 5.48 -10.88 -11.04
C GLU A 64 5.46 -12.28 -11.66
N TYR A 65 5.03 -13.30 -10.92
CA TYR A 65 4.91 -14.67 -11.40
C TYR A 65 4.06 -14.78 -12.68
N GLU A 66 2.92 -14.08 -12.74
CA GLU A 66 2.05 -14.04 -13.93
C GLU A 66 2.71 -13.34 -15.14
N GLN A 67 3.71 -12.49 -14.90
CA GLN A 67 4.47 -11.81 -15.95
C GLN A 67 5.71 -12.60 -16.38
N LEU A 68 6.07 -13.68 -15.68
CA LEU A 68 7.16 -14.54 -16.10
C LEU A 68 6.75 -15.28 -17.37
N THR A 69 7.43 -14.96 -18.47
CA THR A 69 7.37 -15.78 -19.69
C THR A 69 8.15 -17.07 -19.48
N SER A 70 7.94 -18.08 -20.34
CA SER A 70 8.60 -19.39 -20.28
C SER A 70 10.14 -19.35 -20.26
N ALA A 71 10.76 -18.19 -20.53
CA ALA A 71 12.20 -17.96 -20.50
C ALA A 71 12.75 -17.47 -19.14
N LYS A 72 11.90 -17.05 -18.19
CA LYS A 72 12.32 -16.66 -16.84
C LYS A 72 12.11 -17.83 -15.87
N THR A 73 13.21 -18.30 -15.29
CA THR A 73 13.20 -19.35 -14.26
C THR A 73 12.96 -18.71 -12.89
N GLY A 74 11.71 -18.63 -12.46
CA GLY A 74 11.34 -18.26 -11.11
C GLY A 74 10.10 -19.03 -10.69
N THR A 75 10.15 -19.72 -9.55
CA THR A 75 8.93 -20.27 -8.94
C THR A 75 8.26 -19.16 -8.13
N PHE A 76 6.94 -19.21 -7.99
CA PHE A 76 6.23 -18.31 -7.08
C PHE A 76 6.85 -18.34 -5.67
N ASP A 77 7.21 -19.51 -5.15
CA ASP A 77 7.81 -19.64 -3.82
C ASP A 77 9.14 -18.88 -3.69
N SER A 78 9.94 -18.84 -4.75
CA SER A 78 11.19 -18.06 -4.78
C SER A 78 10.90 -16.57 -4.70
N LEU A 79 10.00 -16.08 -5.57
CA LEU A 79 9.59 -14.67 -5.58
C LEU A 79 8.96 -14.27 -4.23
N LEU A 80 8.12 -15.14 -3.67
CA LEU A 80 7.48 -14.90 -2.39
C LEU A 80 8.50 -14.76 -1.27
N LYS A 81 9.54 -15.61 -1.26
CA LYS A 81 10.62 -15.52 -0.28
C LYS A 81 11.34 -14.18 -0.37
N GLU A 82 11.60 -13.68 -1.58
CA GLU A 82 12.23 -12.38 -1.79
C GLU A 82 11.35 -11.24 -1.28
N TYR A 83 10.09 -11.18 -1.73
CA TYR A 83 9.17 -10.12 -1.35
C TYR A 83 8.81 -10.12 0.14
N LYS A 84 8.81 -11.29 0.80
CA LYS A 84 8.54 -11.37 2.25
C LYS A 84 9.56 -10.60 3.08
N CYS A 85 10.81 -10.50 2.63
CA CYS A 85 11.88 -9.85 3.39
C CYS A 85 11.84 -8.31 3.32
N GLY A 86 10.93 -7.73 2.52
CA GLY A 86 10.68 -6.29 2.48
C GLY A 86 9.27 -5.93 2.91
N LEU A 87 9.12 -4.69 3.38
CA LEU A 87 7.82 -4.02 3.53
C LEU A 87 7.63 -3.07 2.36
N SER A 88 6.69 -3.41 1.49
CA SER A 88 6.43 -2.67 0.26
C SER A 88 5.22 -1.77 0.40
N PHE A 89 5.35 -0.54 -0.07
CA PHE A 89 4.28 0.46 -0.08
C PHE A 89 4.17 1.13 -1.44
N LYS A 90 2.95 1.52 -1.79
CA LYS A 90 2.64 2.45 -2.86
C LYS A 90 2.19 3.78 -2.25
N LEU A 91 2.92 4.84 -2.54
CA LEU A 91 2.55 6.20 -2.17
C LEU A 91 2.09 6.94 -3.42
N SER A 92 0.90 7.52 -3.37
CA SER A 92 0.35 8.31 -4.47
C SER A 92 -0.07 9.69 -4.01
N LEU A 93 0.22 10.68 -4.84
CA LEU A 93 -0.37 12.02 -4.77
C LEU A 93 -1.30 12.21 -5.96
N LEU A 94 -2.51 12.68 -5.69
CA LEU A 94 -3.51 13.02 -6.68
C LEU A 94 -3.93 14.46 -6.47
N ALA A 95 -3.93 15.26 -7.52
CA ALA A 95 -4.56 16.58 -7.52
C ALA A 95 -5.89 16.53 -8.27
N ASP A 96 -6.83 17.40 -7.92
CA ASP A 96 -7.97 17.64 -8.79
C ASP A 96 -7.47 18.14 -10.16
N LYS A 97 -8.07 17.64 -11.25
CA LYS A 97 -7.67 18.04 -12.61
C LYS A 97 -7.88 19.53 -12.86
N GLN A 98 -8.80 20.15 -12.15
CA GLN A 98 -9.16 21.54 -12.38
C GLN A 98 -8.17 22.53 -11.74
N THR A 99 -7.37 22.12 -10.76
CA THR A 99 -6.63 23.05 -9.92
C THR A 99 -5.16 23.18 -10.30
N THR A 100 -4.40 22.09 -10.47
CA THR A 100 -2.94 22.18 -10.71
C THR A 100 -2.37 20.86 -11.25
N ASN A 101 -1.58 20.91 -12.33
CA ASN A 101 -0.76 19.77 -12.74
C ASN A 101 0.42 19.57 -11.77
N LEU A 102 0.47 18.41 -11.11
CA LEU A 102 1.47 18.13 -10.06
C LEU A 102 2.92 18.30 -10.54
N MET A 103 3.22 18.00 -11.79
CA MET A 103 4.58 18.13 -12.33
C MET A 103 4.98 19.59 -12.55
N TYR A 104 4.03 20.48 -12.83
CA TYR A 104 4.28 21.90 -13.12
C TYR A 104 3.98 22.85 -11.97
N HIS A 105 3.46 22.36 -10.83
CA HIS A 105 3.15 23.21 -9.67
C HIS A 105 4.38 24.02 -9.22
N GLY A 106 4.26 25.35 -9.22
CA GLY A 106 5.34 26.26 -8.81
C GLY A 106 6.57 26.28 -9.73
N ILE A 107 6.50 25.69 -10.93
CA ILE A 107 7.60 25.68 -11.90
C ILE A 107 7.43 26.79 -12.93
N SER A 108 8.47 27.59 -13.11
CA SER A 108 8.53 28.68 -14.09
C SER A 108 9.47 28.38 -15.26
N THR A 109 10.37 27.41 -15.12
CA THR A 109 11.40 27.12 -16.13
C THR A 109 11.50 25.64 -16.49
N MET A 110 11.95 25.36 -17.72
CA MET A 110 12.25 23.98 -18.16
C MET A 110 13.36 23.33 -17.33
N ASN A 111 14.28 24.13 -16.79
CA ASN A 111 15.36 23.62 -15.94
C ASN A 111 14.82 23.10 -14.60
N GLU A 112 13.93 23.86 -13.94
CA GLU A 112 13.24 23.42 -12.73
C GLU A 112 12.42 22.14 -12.97
N TYR A 113 11.73 22.03 -14.11
CA TYR A 113 11.01 20.81 -14.48
C TYR A 113 11.95 19.60 -14.55
N LYS A 114 13.09 19.73 -15.24
CA LYS A 114 14.09 18.65 -15.32
C LYS A 114 14.65 18.29 -13.96
N GLN A 115 14.91 19.26 -13.10
CA GLN A 115 15.37 19.04 -11.73
C GLN A 115 14.31 18.27 -10.91
N ARG A 116 13.03 18.64 -11.00
CA ARG A 116 11.94 17.91 -10.35
C ARG A 116 11.87 16.47 -10.84
N VAL A 117 11.86 16.24 -12.15
CA VAL A 117 11.84 14.87 -12.71
C VAL A 117 13.02 14.07 -12.18
N SER A 118 14.23 14.63 -12.20
CA SER A 118 15.42 13.97 -11.67
C SER A 118 15.28 13.64 -10.19
N LEU A 119 14.83 14.58 -9.38
CA LEU A 119 14.70 14.40 -7.94
C LEU A 119 13.65 13.34 -7.60
N LEU A 120 12.49 13.37 -8.25
CA LEU A 120 11.46 12.36 -8.04
C LEU A 120 11.94 10.97 -8.49
N SER A 121 12.68 10.90 -9.60
CA SER A 121 13.15 9.63 -10.18
C SER A 121 14.26 8.97 -9.38
N PHE A 122 15.22 9.76 -8.87
CA PHE A 122 16.47 9.24 -8.33
C PHE A 122 16.73 9.58 -6.86
N ASN A 123 15.95 10.50 -6.28
CA ASN A 123 16.17 11.02 -4.94
C ASN A 123 14.86 11.12 -4.13
N SER A 124 13.87 10.27 -4.43
CA SER A 124 12.61 10.27 -3.67
C SER A 124 12.75 9.64 -2.29
N GLU A 125 13.79 8.85 -2.04
CA GLU A 125 14.12 8.26 -0.75
C GLU A 125 14.35 9.27 0.37
N GLN A 126 14.76 10.50 0.04
CA GLN A 126 15.00 11.54 1.05
C GLN A 126 13.70 12.08 1.66
N PHE A 127 12.56 11.90 0.98
CA PHE A 127 11.26 12.40 1.38
C PHE A 127 10.37 11.35 2.03
N ILE A 128 10.80 10.08 2.04
CA ILE A 128 9.97 8.97 2.48
C ILE A 128 10.71 8.21 3.59
N ALA A 129 10.03 7.97 4.71
CA ALA A 129 10.59 7.21 5.82
C ALA A 129 9.54 6.28 6.43
N LEU A 130 10.00 5.22 7.08
CA LEU A 130 9.17 4.31 7.86
C LEU A 130 9.61 4.38 9.31
N ASN A 131 8.69 4.69 10.21
CA ASN A 131 8.95 4.59 11.64
C ASN A 131 8.35 3.28 12.18
N VAL A 132 9.12 2.55 12.99
CA VAL A 132 8.69 1.33 13.68
C VAL A 132 9.06 1.50 15.15
N GLY A 133 8.08 1.74 16.02
CA GLY A 133 8.36 2.22 17.37
C GLY A 133 9.12 3.55 17.34
N ASP A 134 10.27 3.61 18.02
CA ASP A 134 11.15 4.79 18.07
C ASP A 134 12.17 4.84 16.91
N ASP A 135 12.31 3.75 16.16
CA ASP A 135 13.30 3.64 15.09
C ASP A 135 12.76 4.21 13.78
N ARG A 136 13.65 4.92 13.04
CA ARG A 136 13.34 5.53 11.75
C ARG A 136 14.21 4.94 10.65
N PHE A 137 13.55 4.34 9.65
CA PHE A 137 14.18 3.66 8.54
C PHE A 137 14.04 4.47 7.24
N LYS A 138 15.13 4.49 6.47
CA LYS A 138 15.12 4.93 5.07
C LYS A 138 14.72 3.75 4.18
N PRO A 139 14.07 4.01 3.03
CA PRO A 139 13.76 2.94 2.10
C PRO A 139 15.05 2.40 1.48
N VAL A 140 15.08 1.08 1.25
CA VAL A 140 16.15 0.43 0.49
C VAL A 140 15.92 0.55 -1.01
N LEU A 141 14.68 0.82 -1.42
CA LEU A 141 14.30 1.05 -2.80
C LEU A 141 13.17 2.08 -2.87
N THR A 142 13.32 3.04 -3.78
CA THR A 142 12.27 3.92 -4.24
C THR A 142 12.24 3.93 -5.75
N ALA A 143 11.04 3.81 -6.32
CA ALA A 143 10.81 3.88 -7.75
C ALA A 143 9.67 4.84 -8.03
N PHE A 144 9.95 5.91 -8.77
CA PHE A 144 8.92 6.78 -9.31
C PHE A 144 8.28 6.11 -10.53
N GLU A 145 6.99 5.78 -10.44
CA GLU A 145 6.24 5.11 -11.50
C GLU A 145 5.77 6.09 -12.60
N GLY A 146 6.08 7.38 -12.45
CA GLY A 146 5.74 8.42 -13.40
C GLY A 146 4.51 9.25 -13.03
N TYR A 147 4.17 10.16 -13.94
CA TYR A 147 3.01 11.03 -13.87
C TYR A 147 1.92 10.54 -14.82
N ASN A 148 0.74 10.28 -14.29
CA ASN A 148 -0.44 9.96 -15.09
C ASN A 148 -1.25 11.24 -15.32
N GLU A 149 -1.15 11.82 -16.51
CA GLU A 149 -1.85 13.07 -16.86
C GLU A 149 -3.38 12.93 -16.79
N LEU A 150 -3.90 11.76 -17.16
CA LEU A 150 -5.33 11.46 -17.16
C LEU A 150 -5.94 11.39 -15.76
N SER A 151 -5.16 11.23 -14.71
CA SER A 151 -5.64 11.20 -13.33
C SER A 151 -4.96 12.23 -12.44
N ASN A 152 -4.10 13.07 -13.04
CA ASN A 152 -3.24 14.03 -12.35
C ASN A 152 -2.59 13.41 -11.11
N ARG A 153 -1.92 12.27 -11.32
CA ARG A 153 -1.41 11.39 -10.26
C ARG A 153 0.08 11.13 -10.40
N LEU A 154 0.80 11.26 -9.29
CA LEU A 154 2.16 10.77 -9.10
C LEU A 154 2.13 9.52 -8.24
N THR A 155 2.98 8.54 -8.55
CA THR A 155 3.06 7.31 -7.76
C THR A 155 4.51 6.91 -7.53
N PHE A 156 4.80 6.50 -6.29
CA PHE A 156 6.07 5.95 -5.85
C PHE A 156 5.83 4.54 -5.32
N SER A 157 6.64 3.59 -5.77
CA SER A 157 6.79 2.29 -5.12
C SER A 157 8.00 2.33 -4.20
N VAL A 158 7.84 1.88 -2.97
CA VAL A 158 8.81 2.05 -1.89
C VAL A 158 8.97 0.75 -1.14
N VAL A 159 10.21 0.35 -0.82
CA VAL A 159 10.50 -0.86 -0.05
C VAL A 159 11.39 -0.53 1.14
N PHE A 160 11.07 -1.09 2.30
CA PHE A 160 11.84 -1.00 3.52
C PHE A 160 12.25 -2.38 4.02
N THR A 161 13.38 -2.45 4.72
CA THR A 161 13.85 -3.64 5.44
C THR A 161 14.24 -3.21 6.85
N PRO A 162 13.28 -2.91 7.74
CA PRO A 162 13.61 -2.43 9.07
C PRO A 162 14.26 -3.54 9.90
N ASP A 163 15.19 -3.13 10.77
CA ASP A 163 15.74 -4.01 11.80
C ASP A 163 14.58 -4.50 12.69
N GLY A 164 14.47 -5.81 12.91
CA GLY A 164 13.32 -6.43 13.60
C GLY A 164 12.16 -6.88 12.68
N TYR A 165 12.28 -6.73 11.35
CA TYR A 165 11.41 -7.42 10.40
C TYR A 165 12.16 -8.54 9.68
N HIS A 166 11.74 -9.78 9.92
CA HIS A 166 12.37 -10.98 9.38
C HIS A 166 11.40 -11.73 8.47
N CYS A 167 11.41 -11.37 7.19
CA CYS A 167 10.73 -12.11 6.12
C CYS A 167 9.26 -12.46 6.39
N GLY A 168 8.46 -11.47 6.79
CA GLY A 168 7.04 -11.61 7.10
C GLY A 168 6.71 -11.66 8.59
N VAL A 169 7.73 -11.65 9.45
CA VAL A 169 7.59 -11.65 10.90
C VAL A 169 8.06 -10.31 11.45
N PHE A 170 7.15 -9.58 12.09
CA PHE A 170 7.45 -8.40 12.88
C PHE A 170 7.91 -8.81 14.27
N ASP A 171 8.90 -8.12 14.82
CA ASP A 171 9.24 -8.18 16.24
C ASP A 171 8.00 -7.91 17.12
N GLU A 172 8.04 -8.39 18.37
CA GLU A 172 6.98 -8.26 19.36
C GLU A 172 6.70 -6.79 19.70
N HIS A 173 7.68 -5.90 19.53
CA HIS A 173 7.57 -4.48 19.84
C HIS A 173 7.05 -3.62 18.66
N ALA A 174 6.96 -4.18 17.45
CA ALA A 174 6.57 -3.47 16.24
C ALA A 174 5.04 -3.48 16.00
N GLU A 175 4.26 -2.95 16.94
CA GLU A 175 2.79 -2.93 16.86
C GLU A 175 2.25 -1.97 15.79
N GLU A 176 3.00 -0.90 15.51
CA GLU A 176 2.60 0.16 14.60
C GLU A 176 3.75 0.54 13.65
N LEU A 177 3.39 0.78 12.40
CA LEU A 177 4.28 1.25 11.35
C LEU A 177 3.74 2.59 10.86
N THR A 178 4.57 3.64 10.90
CA THR A 178 4.17 4.95 10.38
C THR A 178 5.00 5.29 9.15
N LEU A 179 4.37 5.18 7.97
CA LEU A 179 4.95 5.71 6.75
C LEU A 179 4.83 7.22 6.77
N THR A 180 5.95 7.92 6.58
CA THR A 180 6.03 9.37 6.57
C THR A 180 6.44 9.85 5.18
N PHE A 181 5.77 10.88 4.68
CA PHE A 181 6.11 11.57 3.45
C PHE A 181 6.30 13.06 3.73
N ASP A 182 7.49 13.58 3.49
CA ASP A 182 7.81 15.00 3.63
C ASP A 182 7.73 15.67 2.27
N ASP A 183 6.67 16.47 2.06
CA ASP A 183 6.37 17.06 0.76
C ASP A 183 7.36 18.15 0.36
N PRO A 184 8.14 17.95 -0.72
CA PRO A 184 9.12 18.94 -1.15
C PRO A 184 8.55 20.10 -1.97
N TYR A 185 7.32 19.99 -2.51
CA TYR A 185 6.87 20.88 -3.59
C TYR A 185 5.44 21.39 -3.47
N TRP A 186 4.52 20.62 -2.91
CA TRP A 186 3.09 20.87 -3.02
C TRP A 186 2.46 21.47 -1.75
N GLY A 187 3.28 21.81 -0.75
CA GLY A 187 2.85 22.54 0.43
C GLY A 187 1.94 21.76 1.38
N THR A 188 1.93 20.42 1.30
CA THR A 188 1.16 19.56 2.22
C THR A 188 1.89 19.29 3.54
N GLY A 189 3.17 19.67 3.63
CA GLY A 189 4.03 19.42 4.78
C GLY A 189 4.32 17.93 4.98
N THR A 190 4.57 17.54 6.22
CA THR A 190 4.87 16.15 6.54
C THR A 190 3.59 15.35 6.81
N SER A 191 3.34 14.34 5.99
CA SER A 191 2.19 13.44 6.10
C SER A 191 2.58 12.11 6.74
N HIS A 192 1.84 11.72 7.79
CA HIS A 192 2.00 10.43 8.47
C HIS A 192 0.86 9.46 8.18
N PHE A 193 1.17 8.21 7.85
CA PHE A 193 0.21 7.14 7.56
C PHE A 193 0.46 5.96 8.49
N LEU A 194 -0.46 5.75 9.43
CA LEU A 194 -0.36 4.71 10.45
C LEU A 194 -0.93 3.38 9.96
N PHE A 195 -0.12 2.34 9.94
CA PHE A 195 -0.49 0.95 9.69
C PHE A 195 -0.29 0.12 10.95
N ARG A 196 -1.33 -0.58 11.39
CA ARG A 196 -1.21 -1.48 12.55
C ARG A 196 -0.77 -2.85 12.09
N LYS A 197 0.11 -3.48 12.85
CA LYS A 197 0.53 -4.88 12.64
C LYS A 197 -0.68 -5.82 12.53
N SER A 198 -1.69 -5.62 13.38
CA SER A 198 -2.95 -6.38 13.34
C SER A 198 -3.69 -6.28 12.00
N ASP A 199 -3.67 -5.11 11.36
CA ASP A 199 -4.35 -4.91 10.07
C ASP A 199 -3.62 -5.68 8.97
N ILE A 200 -2.28 -5.60 8.96
CA ILE A 200 -1.41 -6.30 8.00
C ILE A 200 -1.52 -7.82 8.17
N GLN A 201 -1.51 -8.32 9.41
CA GLN A 201 -1.62 -9.74 9.71
C GLN A 201 -3.02 -10.30 9.43
N SER A 202 -4.05 -9.45 9.35
CA SER A 202 -5.42 -9.85 9.01
C SER A 202 -5.66 -10.02 7.51
N ILE A 203 -4.67 -9.71 6.67
CA ILE A 203 -4.76 -9.89 5.22
C ILE A 203 -4.81 -11.40 4.92
N PRO A 204 -5.81 -11.87 4.15
CA PRO A 204 -5.89 -13.27 3.74
C PRO A 204 -4.62 -13.70 3.01
N LYS A 205 -4.29 -14.99 3.04
CA LYS A 205 -3.20 -15.55 2.23
C LYS A 205 -3.68 -15.88 0.83
N LEU A 206 -2.79 -15.79 -0.15
CA LEU A 206 -3.10 -16.19 -1.52
C LEU A 206 -2.98 -17.72 -1.69
N ILE A 207 -4.01 -18.34 -2.24
CA ILE A 207 -3.98 -19.73 -2.70
C ILE A 207 -3.61 -19.76 -4.18
N ILE A 208 -2.54 -20.47 -4.51
CA ILE A 208 -2.17 -20.72 -5.90
C ILE A 208 -2.58 -22.13 -6.26
N ALA A 209 -3.56 -22.25 -7.15
CA ALA A 209 -3.83 -23.51 -7.80
C ALA A 209 -2.59 -23.92 -8.61
N LYS A 210 -2.03 -25.10 -8.34
CA LYS A 210 -0.90 -25.62 -9.11
C LYS A 210 -1.28 -25.64 -10.59
N ARG A 211 -0.60 -24.83 -11.42
CA ARG A 211 -0.65 -25.02 -12.87
C ARG A 211 -0.03 -26.38 -13.16
N SER A 212 -0.81 -27.30 -13.73
CA SER A 212 -0.25 -28.45 -14.43
C SER A 212 0.54 -27.88 -15.61
N LEU A 213 1.87 -27.99 -15.54
CA LEU A 213 2.76 -27.75 -16.68
C LEU A 213 2.47 -28.76 -17.79
#